data_AF-D8SJJ6-F1
#
_entry.id   AF-D8SJJ6-F1
#
_cell.length_a   1.000
_cell.length_b   1.000
_cell.length_c   1.000
_cell.angle_alpha   90.00
_cell.angle_beta   90.00
_cell.angle_gamma   90.00
#
_symmetry.space_group_name_H-M   'P 1'
#
loop_
_entity.id
_entity.type
_entity.pdbx_description
1 polymer ?
#
loop_
_entity_poly.entity_id
_entity_poly.type
_entity_poly.pdbx_seq_one_letter_code
_entity_poly.pdbx_strand_id
1 'polypeptide(L)'
;MASGSCAGLAANSAAATSAIALSQSARAIPDHQAALSPLQDFDSSANAIILEPVREGGQDVAIVFASGALTPASDYIPLCQEIQRSCELRMWIAIVNPPNNVISQEIIEQSLDGILERMKDRGFRPGQLAMDNIFIAGHSWGAWTGRAVAVGRAQGFIQIGSCFHTNPDNLSQYPKPVLTLSGELDGQITLGAIAKHAGEIFDVEEEMGSFNTYGRKPVVVIPGMNHAQVSHGVPNKARGDLDAEIPIEQARTDVGRLIAAFVTVHAAPESASALLELEKAVKNTHETCRSYWEAIKEQGSSGVKNYQLDLAKVSPQVLSEGQVSVIQHDYEDNFVYSKPWIEHKPARKVFVNTYLKSQDNFQVVRSLWIKMKSREAITTAFKAADDQKDDAASSPSSRIAAGFNERTFQEALKLVPERARAKFLDRGRKPRFVDDLVISDSAPKWIKSDVTLVAAEDGFADVQSPVLISPMEMPPRFAGMHYMKLLTIAGAMKWIFTDCYRTT
;
A
#
# COMPACT_ATOMS: atom_id res chain seq x y z
N MET A 1 -45.20 2.10 -64.27
CA MET A 1 -45.91 3.16 -63.51
C MET A 1 -44.81 3.96 -62.83
N ALA A 2 -44.33 5.06 -63.43
CA ALA A 2 -44.78 6.43 -63.18
C ALA A 2 -44.84 6.74 -61.67
N SER A 3 -44.25 7.79 -61.08
CA SER A 3 -43.50 8.97 -61.52
C SER A 3 -43.31 9.85 -60.26
N GLY A 4 -42.28 10.70 -60.21
CA GLY A 4 -42.16 11.87 -59.30
C GLY A 4 -41.21 11.65 -58.13
N SER A 5 -39.95 12.12 -58.13
CA SER A 5 -39.43 13.51 -58.13
C SER A 5 -39.80 14.33 -56.89
N CYS A 6 -38.84 14.71 -56.06
CA CYS A 6 -38.19 16.02 -56.13
C CYS A 6 -37.20 16.24 -54.98
N ALA A 7 -36.18 17.04 -55.30
CA ALA A 7 -35.06 17.45 -54.47
C ALA A 7 -35.37 18.65 -53.56
N GLY A 8 -34.49 18.89 -52.59
CA GLY A 8 -34.34 20.16 -51.84
C GLY A 8 -33.54 19.93 -50.55
N LEU A 9 -32.21 20.08 -50.57
CA LEU A 9 -31.43 21.28 -50.22
C LEU A 9 -31.66 21.80 -48.79
N ALA A 10 -30.66 21.61 -47.90
CA ALA A 10 -30.01 22.67 -47.12
C ALA A 10 -28.80 22.13 -46.34
N ALA A 11 -27.77 22.95 -46.24
CA ALA A 11 -26.41 22.66 -45.83
C ALA A 11 -26.11 22.96 -44.35
N ASN A 12 -24.87 22.62 -43.96
CA ASN A 12 -24.08 23.09 -42.80
C ASN A 12 -24.44 22.43 -41.44
N SER A 13 -23.52 21.99 -40.58
CA SER A 13 -22.10 22.27 -40.42
C SER A 13 -21.44 21.25 -39.47
N ALA A 14 -20.10 21.22 -39.56
CA ALA A 14 -19.15 21.04 -38.46
C ALA A 14 -18.92 19.66 -37.83
N ALA A 15 -17.63 19.32 -37.84
CA ALA A 15 -16.98 18.18 -37.25
C ALA A 15 -17.10 18.11 -35.72
N ALA A 16 -17.10 16.90 -35.18
CA ALA A 16 -16.65 16.64 -33.81
C ALA A 16 -16.09 15.22 -33.71
N THR A 17 -14.77 15.17 -33.62
CA THR A 17 -13.95 14.03 -33.23
C THR A 17 -14.28 13.69 -31.77
N SER A 18 -14.95 12.55 -31.51
CA SER A 18 -15.22 12.12 -30.13
C SER A 18 -14.06 11.30 -29.59
N ALA A 19 -13.28 11.95 -28.72
CA ALA A 19 -12.31 11.35 -27.83
C ALA A 19 -13.02 10.44 -26.81
N ILE A 20 -12.41 9.27 -26.58
CA ILE A 20 -12.78 8.28 -25.58
C ILE A 20 -12.39 8.82 -24.21
N ALA A 21 -13.39 9.13 -23.38
CA ALA A 21 -13.21 9.53 -22.00
C ALA A 21 -12.93 8.29 -21.13
N LEU A 22 -11.68 8.16 -20.68
CA LEU A 22 -11.28 7.25 -19.61
C LEU A 22 -11.84 7.74 -18.28
N SER A 23 -12.56 6.86 -17.59
CA SER A 23 -13.20 7.12 -16.30
C SER A 23 -12.17 7.29 -15.18
N GLN A 24 -12.07 8.52 -14.67
CA GLN A 24 -11.45 8.83 -13.40
C GLN A 24 -12.30 8.26 -12.25
N SER A 25 -11.72 7.37 -11.46
CA SER A 25 -12.17 7.09 -10.09
C SER A 25 -11.00 7.26 -9.12
N ALA A 26 -10.33 8.40 -9.23
CA ALA A 26 -9.66 8.98 -8.07
C ALA A 26 -10.75 9.72 -7.29
N ARG A 27 -11.05 9.29 -6.06
CA ARG A 27 -11.71 10.19 -5.11
C ARG A 27 -10.81 11.40 -4.98
N ALA A 28 -11.32 12.55 -5.38
CA ALA A 28 -10.64 13.83 -5.33
C ALA A 28 -10.02 14.03 -3.94
N ILE A 29 -8.70 14.13 -3.90
CA ILE A 29 -8.03 14.96 -2.90
C ILE A 29 -8.66 16.36 -3.08
N PRO A 30 -9.17 17.02 -2.03
CA PRO A 30 -9.76 18.33 -2.19
C PRO A 30 -8.77 19.25 -2.89
N ASP A 31 -9.24 19.90 -3.95
CA ASP A 31 -8.49 20.86 -4.74
C ASP A 31 -8.22 22.09 -3.85
N HIS A 32 -7.18 22.01 -3.02
CA HIS A 32 -6.78 23.06 -2.07
C HIS A 32 -5.98 24.19 -2.74
N GLN A 33 -6.02 24.31 -4.08
CA GLN A 33 -5.42 25.44 -4.79
C GLN A 33 -6.28 26.72 -4.80
N ALA A 34 -7.48 26.72 -4.23
CA ALA A 34 -8.31 27.92 -4.19
C ALA A 34 -8.01 28.79 -2.94
N ALA A 35 -7.45 29.97 -3.21
CA ALA A 35 -7.23 31.13 -2.32
C ALA A 35 -5.90 31.18 -1.53
N LEU A 36 -4.77 31.15 -2.25
CA LEU A 36 -3.58 31.89 -1.81
C LEU A 36 -3.63 33.30 -2.42
N SER A 37 -4.04 34.29 -1.61
CA SER A 37 -3.79 35.70 -1.93
C SER A 37 -2.28 35.93 -2.13
N PRO A 38 -1.87 36.91 -2.96
CA PRO A 38 -0.45 37.22 -3.14
C PRO A 38 0.13 37.64 -1.78
N LEU A 39 0.88 36.73 -1.17
CA LEU A 39 1.68 37.01 0.02
C LEU A 39 2.66 38.13 -0.35
N GLN A 40 2.62 39.23 0.40
CA GLN A 40 3.65 40.27 0.41
C GLN A 40 5.03 39.63 0.55
N ASP A 41 6.06 40.24 -0.07
CA ASP A 41 7.48 39.84 -0.08
C ASP A 41 8.00 39.45 1.32
N PHE A 42 7.70 38.24 1.77
CA PHE A 42 8.30 37.61 2.92
C PHE A 42 9.56 36.94 2.39
N ASP A 43 10.73 37.39 2.85
CA ASP A 43 11.99 36.74 2.54
C ASP A 43 12.04 35.35 3.22
N SER A 44 11.38 34.39 2.58
CA SER A 44 11.31 33.00 3.03
C SER A 44 12.62 32.26 2.81
N SER A 45 13.62 32.87 2.15
CA SER A 45 14.85 32.21 1.67
C SER A 45 15.77 31.67 2.77
N ALA A 46 15.44 31.89 4.05
CA ALA A 46 16.18 31.31 5.16
C ALA A 46 15.32 31.00 6.41
N ASN A 47 13.98 30.94 6.30
CA ASN A 47 13.16 30.71 7.50
C ASN A 47 13.27 29.26 7.99
N ALA A 48 14.19 29.04 8.92
CA ALA A 48 14.44 27.74 9.54
C ALA A 48 14.88 27.89 11.00
N ILE A 49 14.54 26.87 11.79
CA ILE A 49 15.03 26.65 13.14
C ILE A 49 16.36 25.90 13.03
N ILE A 50 17.47 26.56 13.36
CA ILE A 50 18.81 25.96 13.31
C ILE A 50 19.18 25.43 14.70
N LEU A 51 19.45 24.14 14.77
CA LEU A 51 20.00 23.44 15.93
C LEU A 51 21.50 23.23 15.73
N GLU A 52 22.29 23.78 16.64
CA GLU A 52 23.75 23.65 16.65
C GLU A 52 24.17 22.28 17.19
N PRO A 53 25.34 21.73 16.80
CA PRO A 53 25.80 20.43 17.25
C PRO A 53 25.92 20.33 18.77
N VAL A 54 25.46 19.21 19.33
CA VAL A 54 25.64 18.91 20.76
C VAL A 54 27.04 18.38 21.10
N ARG A 55 27.86 18.08 20.09
CA ARG A 55 29.23 17.55 20.24
C ARG A 55 30.28 18.53 19.75
N GLU A 56 31.42 18.53 20.44
CA GLU A 56 32.61 19.28 20.05
C GLU A 56 33.58 18.43 19.22
N GLY A 57 34.29 19.04 18.25
CA GLY A 57 35.29 18.36 17.41
C GLY A 57 34.73 17.29 16.43
N GLY A 58 35.47 16.98 15.36
CA GLY A 58 35.06 15.99 14.35
C GLY A 58 34.54 16.59 13.04
N GLN A 59 34.02 15.72 12.16
CA GLN A 59 33.44 16.07 10.86
C GLN A 59 32.03 16.65 11.03
N ASP A 60 31.78 17.76 10.34
CA ASP A 60 30.47 18.39 10.33
C ASP A 60 29.57 17.72 9.29
N VAL A 61 28.33 17.46 9.69
CA VAL A 61 27.24 16.98 8.82
C VAL A 61 26.01 17.84 9.03
N ALA A 62 25.22 18.07 7.99
CA ALA A 62 24.01 18.88 8.03
C ALA A 62 22.78 18.08 7.57
N ILE A 63 21.69 18.21 8.31
CA ILE A 63 20.35 17.78 7.89
C ILE A 63 19.48 19.00 7.68
N VAL A 64 18.86 19.12 6.50
CA VAL A 64 17.75 20.05 6.28
C VAL A 64 16.45 19.25 6.32
N PHE A 65 15.64 19.52 7.34
CA PHE A 65 14.44 18.76 7.68
C PHE A 65 13.17 19.50 7.23
N ALA A 66 12.39 18.86 6.38
CA ALA A 66 11.09 19.34 5.90
C ALA A 66 9.94 18.78 6.76
N SER A 67 9.16 19.68 7.38
CA SER A 67 8.02 19.32 8.23
C SER A 67 6.88 18.66 7.46
N GLY A 68 6.02 17.91 8.16
CA GLY A 68 4.77 17.40 7.60
C GLY A 68 3.77 18.53 7.29
N ALA A 69 2.81 18.24 6.41
CA ALA A 69 1.78 19.22 6.04
C ALA A 69 0.98 19.67 7.28
N LEU A 70 0.84 20.99 7.43
CA LEU A 70 0.10 21.62 8.53
C LEU A 70 0.68 21.34 9.92
N THR A 71 1.91 20.82 10.01
CA THR A 71 2.61 20.59 11.27
C THR A 71 3.66 21.68 11.49
N PRO A 72 3.62 22.41 12.63
CA PRO A 72 4.64 23.39 12.99
C PRO A 72 6.05 22.80 12.97
N ALA A 73 7.02 23.56 12.45
CA ALA A 73 8.43 23.15 12.47
C ALA A 73 8.95 22.88 13.89
N SER A 74 8.42 23.59 14.89
CA SER A 74 8.76 23.41 16.31
C SER A 74 8.46 22.01 16.84
N ASP A 75 7.47 21.31 16.29
CA ASP A 75 7.06 19.98 16.77
C ASP A 75 8.12 18.91 16.44
N TYR A 76 9.06 19.21 15.55
CA TYR A 76 10.17 18.33 15.17
C TYR A 76 11.44 18.58 15.98
N ILE A 77 11.50 19.63 16.82
CA ILE A 77 12.70 19.92 17.63
C ILE A 77 13.09 18.71 18.51
N PRO A 78 12.18 18.04 19.25
CA PRO A 78 12.56 16.91 20.09
C PRO A 78 13.18 15.75 19.31
N LEU A 79 12.62 15.43 18.14
CA LEU A 79 13.19 14.41 17.25
C LEU A 79 14.58 14.82 16.76
N CYS A 80 14.74 16.06 16.29
CA CYS A 80 16.01 16.54 15.76
C CYS A 80 17.11 16.55 16.83
N GLN A 81 16.79 16.94 18.06
CA GLN A 81 17.72 16.82 19.18
C GLN A 81 18.11 15.36 19.46
N GLU A 82 17.17 14.43 19.34
CA GLU A 82 17.45 13.01 19.55
C GLU A 82 18.36 12.41 18.46
N ILE A 83 18.18 12.86 17.20
CA ILE A 83 19.10 12.56 16.11
C ILE A 83 20.51 13.07 16.46
N GLN A 84 20.65 14.32 16.95
CA GLN A 84 21.96 14.89 17.32
C GLN A 84 22.63 14.13 18.46
N ARG A 85 21.87 13.72 19.49
CA ARG A 85 22.41 12.92 20.62
C ARG A 85 22.90 11.56 20.15
N SER A 86 22.17 10.94 19.24
CA SER A 86 22.45 9.60 18.72
C SER A 86 23.61 9.56 17.72
N CYS A 87 23.94 10.68 17.07
CA CYS A 87 25.04 10.74 16.11
C CYS A 87 26.37 11.07 16.80
N GLU A 88 27.44 10.38 16.41
CA GLU A 88 28.80 10.64 16.88
C GLU A 88 29.47 11.83 16.18
N LEU A 89 28.95 12.23 15.01
CA LEU A 89 29.45 13.35 14.21
C LEU A 89 28.95 14.70 14.73
N ARG A 90 29.57 15.79 14.27
CA ARG A 90 29.09 17.16 14.55
C ARG A 90 27.89 17.48 13.68
N MET A 91 26.71 17.12 14.20
CA MET A 91 25.49 17.22 13.45
C MET A 91 24.78 18.57 13.61
N TRP A 92 24.69 19.30 12.51
CA TRP A 92 23.85 20.47 12.33
C TRP A 92 22.48 20.06 11.80
N ILE A 93 21.40 20.65 12.31
CA ILE A 93 20.06 20.41 11.78
C ILE A 93 19.33 21.74 11.58
N ALA A 94 18.76 21.94 10.39
CA ALA A 94 17.84 23.03 10.11
C ALA A 94 16.46 22.46 9.85
N ILE A 95 15.47 22.89 10.62
CA ILE A 95 14.07 22.55 10.38
C ILE A 95 13.45 23.68 9.58
N VAL A 96 13.07 23.40 8.33
CA VAL A 96 12.44 24.38 7.44
C VAL A 96 11.11 24.82 8.06
N ASN A 97 10.90 26.13 8.15
CA ASN A 97 9.74 26.73 8.78
C ASN A 97 8.92 27.49 7.71
N PRO A 98 8.14 26.77 6.89
CA PRO A 98 7.41 27.40 5.81
C PRO A 98 6.27 28.28 6.35
N PRO A 99 5.88 29.34 5.61
CA PRO A 99 4.67 30.09 5.91
C PRO A 99 3.44 29.18 6.03
N ASN A 100 2.59 29.43 7.04
CA ASN A 100 1.36 28.68 7.30
C ASN A 100 1.56 27.16 7.48
N ASN A 101 2.77 26.69 7.79
CA ASN A 101 3.11 25.27 7.90
C ASN A 101 2.85 24.46 6.60
N VAL A 102 2.93 25.11 5.44
CA VAL A 102 2.75 24.47 4.13
C VAL A 102 4.10 24.38 3.42
N ILE A 103 4.71 23.20 3.46
CA ILE A 103 5.97 22.95 2.77
C ILE A 103 5.73 22.60 1.29
N SER A 104 6.63 23.05 0.42
CA SER A 104 6.68 22.70 -1.00
C SER A 104 8.12 22.44 -1.42
N GLN A 105 8.31 21.79 -2.57
CA GLN A 105 9.65 21.59 -3.14
C GLN A 105 10.38 22.92 -3.35
N GLU A 106 9.67 23.92 -3.89
CA GLU A 106 10.19 25.26 -4.16
C GLU A 106 10.69 25.94 -2.88
N ILE A 107 9.93 25.85 -1.77
CA ILE A 107 10.33 26.43 -0.49
C ILE A 107 11.62 25.78 0.03
N ILE A 108 11.72 24.45 -0.06
CA ILE A 108 12.93 23.74 0.39
C ILE A 108 14.13 24.16 -0.46
N GLU A 109 13.98 24.17 -1.78
CA GLU A 109 15.05 24.54 -2.73
C GLU A 109 15.53 25.98 -2.51
N GLN A 110 14.60 26.94 -2.45
CA GLN A 110 14.91 28.35 -2.25
C GLN A 110 15.48 28.67 -0.86
N SER A 111 15.13 27.88 0.15
CA SER A 111 15.61 28.09 1.52
C SER A 111 17.03 27.56 1.75
N LEU A 112 17.51 26.66 0.89
CA LEU A 112 18.68 25.84 1.19
C LEU A 112 19.97 26.68 1.31
N ASP A 113 20.21 27.59 0.36
CA ASP A 113 21.42 28.40 0.35
C ASP A 113 21.48 29.35 1.56
N GLY A 114 20.38 30.03 1.88
CA GLY A 114 20.29 30.90 3.05
C GLY A 114 20.43 30.14 4.37
N ILE A 115 19.88 28.92 4.46
CA ILE A 115 20.07 28.04 5.63
C ILE A 115 21.55 27.67 5.80
N LEU A 116 22.20 27.23 4.73
CA LEU A 116 23.60 26.80 4.77
C LEU A 116 24.55 27.96 5.06
N GLU A 117 24.27 29.16 4.55
CA GLU A 117 25.01 30.37 4.88
C GLU A 117 24.88 30.71 6.37
N ARG A 118 23.66 30.73 6.91
CA ARG A 118 23.42 30.94 8.35
C ARG A 118 24.08 29.88 9.24
N MET A 119 24.19 28.63 8.77
CA MET A 119 24.94 27.58 9.48
C MET A 119 26.44 27.85 9.44
N LYS A 120 27.00 28.26 8.28
CA LYS A 120 28.42 28.59 8.13
C LYS A 120 28.82 29.75 9.03
N ASP A 121 27.99 30.78 9.12
CA ASP A 121 28.19 31.92 10.02
C ASP A 121 28.24 31.52 11.50
N ARG A 122 27.63 30.38 11.85
CA ARG A 122 27.65 29.79 13.20
C ARG A 122 28.74 28.74 13.38
N GLY A 123 29.56 28.47 12.35
CA GLY A 123 30.70 27.56 12.42
C GLY A 123 30.49 26.19 11.78
N PHE A 124 29.45 25.99 10.95
CA PHE A 124 29.35 24.81 10.10
C PHE A 124 30.42 24.81 9.00
N ARG A 125 31.11 23.68 8.85
CA ARG A 125 32.17 23.46 7.86
C ARG A 125 31.69 22.44 6.83
N PRO A 126 31.24 22.87 5.63
CA PRO A 126 30.78 21.95 4.60
C PRO A 126 31.90 21.01 4.14
N GLY A 127 31.54 19.90 3.49
CA GLY A 127 32.51 18.99 2.87
C GLY A 127 33.22 19.61 1.65
N GLN A 128 34.05 18.81 0.99
CA GLN A 128 34.84 19.26 -0.16
C GLN A 128 33.96 19.63 -1.36
N LEU A 129 32.91 18.85 -1.62
CA LEU A 129 31.90 19.17 -2.60
C LEU A 129 30.71 19.87 -1.95
N ALA A 130 30.02 20.70 -2.72
CA ALA A 130 28.87 21.48 -2.23
C ALA A 130 27.73 20.62 -1.66
N MET A 131 27.64 19.35 -2.03
CA MET A 131 26.64 18.40 -1.52
C MET A 131 27.16 17.45 -0.43
N ASP A 132 28.48 17.39 -0.22
CA ASP A 132 29.07 16.45 0.72
C ASP A 132 28.62 16.81 2.14
N ASN A 133 28.28 15.78 2.91
CA ASN A 133 27.81 15.88 4.29
C ASN A 133 26.48 16.63 4.45
N ILE A 134 25.72 16.85 3.37
CA ILE A 134 24.38 17.45 3.40
C ILE A 134 23.34 16.36 3.13
N PHE A 135 22.33 16.27 3.98
CA PHE A 135 21.21 15.35 3.85
C PHE A 135 19.90 16.15 3.86
N ILE A 136 18.96 15.75 3.00
CA ILE A 136 17.58 16.21 3.13
C ILE A 136 16.80 15.15 3.88
N ALA A 137 16.05 15.57 4.90
CA ALA A 137 15.12 14.74 5.62
C ALA A 137 13.71 15.31 5.49
N GLY A 138 12.69 14.47 5.61
CA GLY A 138 11.33 14.96 5.74
C GLY A 138 10.38 13.95 6.36
N HIS A 139 9.28 14.47 6.88
CA HIS A 139 8.16 13.67 7.39
C HIS A 139 6.91 13.85 6.52
N SER A 140 6.22 12.75 6.20
CA SER A 140 4.94 12.78 5.49
C SER A 140 5.05 13.60 4.20
N TRP A 141 4.23 14.64 4.04
CA TRP A 141 4.29 15.57 2.91
C TRP A 141 5.68 16.22 2.71
N GLY A 142 6.39 16.55 3.78
CA GLY A 142 7.74 17.12 3.70
C GLY A 142 8.76 16.14 3.10
N ALA A 143 8.60 14.85 3.37
CA ALA A 143 9.39 13.81 2.71
C ALA A 143 9.11 13.77 1.21
N TRP A 144 7.82 13.78 0.84
CA TRP A 144 7.40 13.79 -0.55
C TRP A 144 7.99 14.97 -1.32
N THR A 145 7.90 16.19 -0.78
CA THR A 145 8.41 17.40 -1.44
C THR A 145 9.94 17.52 -1.42
N GLY A 146 10.60 16.98 -0.40
CA GLY A 146 12.07 17.06 -0.27
C GLY A 146 12.84 16.11 -1.17
N ARG A 147 12.17 15.11 -1.74
CA ARG A 147 12.80 14.07 -2.56
C ARG A 147 13.54 14.64 -3.78
N ALA A 148 12.88 15.44 -4.61
CA ALA A 148 13.51 15.99 -5.81
C ALA A 148 14.71 16.90 -5.48
N VAL A 149 14.60 17.70 -4.41
CA VAL A 149 15.69 18.55 -3.91
C VAL A 149 16.91 17.70 -3.54
N ALA A 150 16.69 16.58 -2.85
CA ALA A 150 17.79 15.72 -2.40
C ALA A 150 18.62 15.14 -3.56
N VAL A 151 18.02 14.93 -4.74
CA VAL A 151 18.76 14.46 -5.94
C VAL A 151 19.82 15.47 -6.36
N GLY A 152 19.47 16.76 -6.39
CA GLY A 152 20.34 17.82 -6.89
C GLY A 152 21.23 18.48 -5.84
N ARG A 153 20.85 18.39 -4.55
CA ARG A 153 21.44 19.23 -3.51
C ARG A 153 21.96 18.49 -2.28
N ALA A 154 21.88 17.16 -2.25
CA ALA A 154 22.31 16.39 -1.08
C ALA A 154 23.08 15.10 -1.43
N GLN A 155 23.82 14.63 -0.43
CA GLN A 155 24.50 13.34 -0.42
C GLN A 155 23.51 12.18 -0.25
N GLY A 156 22.47 12.36 0.56
CA GLY A 156 21.45 11.35 0.83
C GLY A 156 20.09 11.94 1.20
N PHE A 157 19.09 11.08 1.22
CA PHE A 157 17.71 11.44 1.54
C PHE A 157 17.15 10.57 2.69
N ILE A 158 16.36 11.16 3.57
CA ILE A 158 15.71 10.46 4.68
C ILE A 158 14.21 10.77 4.59
N GLN A 159 13.39 9.74 4.44
CA GLN A 159 11.94 9.88 4.46
C GLN A 159 11.33 9.14 5.64
N ILE A 160 10.42 9.81 6.33
CA ILE A 160 9.73 9.30 7.51
C ILE A 160 8.23 9.38 7.25
N GLY A 161 7.49 8.30 7.47
CA GLY A 161 6.04 8.27 7.20
C GLY A 161 5.71 8.57 5.74
N SER A 162 6.53 8.06 4.81
CA SER A 162 6.38 8.20 3.37
C SER A 162 7.03 7.00 2.65
N CYS A 163 6.64 6.74 1.40
CA CYS A 163 7.23 5.69 0.57
C CYS A 163 7.40 6.15 -0.88
N PHE A 164 8.19 5.41 -1.65
CA PHE A 164 8.27 5.53 -3.11
C PHE A 164 7.12 4.75 -3.77
N HIS A 165 6.73 5.13 -4.98
CA HIS A 165 5.76 4.37 -5.79
C HIS A 165 6.48 3.43 -6.78
N THR A 166 5.93 2.28 -7.13
CA THR A 166 6.65 1.32 -8.00
C THR A 166 6.97 1.86 -9.40
N ASN A 167 6.15 2.77 -9.94
CA ASN A 167 6.35 3.33 -11.28
C ASN A 167 5.73 4.74 -11.37
N PRO A 168 6.44 5.78 -11.83
CA PRO A 168 7.86 5.80 -12.24
C PRO A 168 8.86 6.04 -11.10
N ASP A 169 8.37 6.16 -9.86
CA ASP A 169 9.09 6.70 -8.71
C ASP A 169 9.70 5.60 -7.84
N ASN A 170 10.55 4.74 -8.40
CA ASN A 170 11.07 3.53 -7.73
C ASN A 170 12.32 3.80 -6.87
N LEU A 171 12.32 3.35 -5.61
CA LEU A 171 13.47 3.49 -4.69
C LEU A 171 14.75 2.81 -5.17
N SER A 172 14.65 1.63 -5.80
CA SER A 172 15.82 0.90 -6.30
C SER A 172 16.54 1.67 -7.41
N GLN A 173 15.78 2.47 -8.17
CA GLN A 173 16.27 3.32 -9.27
C GLN A 173 16.67 4.72 -8.81
N TYR A 174 16.29 5.13 -7.61
CA TYR A 174 16.61 6.46 -7.10
C TYR A 174 18.14 6.65 -6.98
N PRO A 175 18.74 7.74 -7.49
CA PRO A 175 20.19 7.80 -7.70
C PRO A 175 21.03 7.97 -6.42
N LYS A 176 20.40 8.41 -5.32
CA LYS A 176 21.07 8.69 -4.05
C LYS A 176 20.76 7.64 -2.99
N PRO A 177 21.60 7.48 -1.95
CA PRO A 177 21.20 6.78 -0.73
C PRO A 177 19.89 7.34 -0.16
N VAL A 178 19.04 6.46 0.32
CA VAL A 178 17.76 6.77 0.95
C VAL A 178 17.54 5.89 2.17
N LEU A 179 17.23 6.50 3.31
CA LEU A 179 16.62 5.81 4.45
C LEU A 179 15.10 6.01 4.40
N THR A 180 14.36 4.91 4.46
CA THR A 180 12.89 4.93 4.58
C THR A 180 12.47 4.39 5.94
N LEU A 181 11.78 5.22 6.73
CA LEU A 181 11.26 4.88 8.04
C LEU A 181 9.74 5.01 8.05
N SER A 182 9.04 4.03 8.62
CA SER A 182 7.60 4.12 8.85
C SER A 182 7.18 3.38 10.11
N GLY A 183 6.06 3.78 10.70
CA GLY A 183 5.48 3.10 11.84
C GLY A 183 4.64 1.90 11.43
N GLU A 184 4.67 0.82 12.22
CA GLU A 184 3.77 -0.33 12.04
C GLU A 184 2.29 0.08 12.10
N LEU A 185 1.99 1.12 12.88
CA LEU A 185 0.65 1.65 13.14
C LEU A 185 0.36 2.95 12.37
N ASP A 186 1.20 3.27 11.39
CA ASP A 186 0.98 4.37 10.45
C ASP A 186 -0.22 4.04 9.54
N GLY A 187 -1.32 4.77 9.74
CA GLY A 187 -2.54 4.58 8.96
C GLY A 187 -2.58 5.40 7.67
N GLN A 188 -1.72 6.41 7.55
CA GLN A 188 -1.68 7.31 6.39
C GLN A 188 -0.89 6.68 5.24
N ILE A 189 0.24 6.03 5.53
CA ILE A 189 0.99 5.22 4.57
C ILE A 189 0.51 3.78 4.56
N THR A 190 0.03 3.25 5.68
CA THR A 190 -0.35 1.85 5.89
C THR A 190 0.84 0.89 5.91
N LEU A 191 0.76 -0.12 6.79
CA LEU A 191 1.76 -1.20 6.84
C LEU A 191 1.91 -1.93 5.49
N GLY A 192 0.81 -2.10 4.74
CA GLY A 192 0.84 -2.76 3.43
C GLY A 192 1.74 -2.05 2.41
N ALA A 193 1.64 -0.71 2.33
CA ALA A 193 2.47 0.06 1.41
C ALA A 193 3.95 -0.09 1.73
N ILE A 194 4.32 -0.01 3.01
CA ILE A 194 5.71 -0.14 3.42
C ILE A 194 6.23 -1.58 3.38
N ALA A 195 5.40 -2.58 3.70
CA ALA A 195 5.76 -3.99 3.53
C ALA A 195 6.06 -4.30 2.06
N LYS A 196 5.20 -3.83 1.15
CA LYS A 196 5.44 -3.93 -0.30
C LYS A 196 6.74 -3.21 -0.68
N HIS A 197 6.96 -2.02 -0.14
CA HIS A 197 8.16 -1.24 -0.41
C HIS A 197 9.45 -1.93 0.03
N ALA A 198 9.46 -2.54 1.22
CA ALA A 198 10.57 -3.35 1.71
C ALA A 198 10.77 -4.59 0.83
N GLY A 199 9.68 -5.27 0.45
CA GLY A 199 9.72 -6.44 -0.42
C GLY A 199 10.26 -6.17 -1.83
N GLU A 200 10.07 -4.96 -2.37
CA GLU A 200 10.65 -4.55 -3.67
C GLU A 200 12.17 -4.38 -3.59
N ILE A 201 12.70 -3.88 -2.46
CA ILE A 201 14.15 -3.77 -2.25
C ILE A 201 14.77 -5.13 -1.97
N PHE A 202 14.08 -5.98 -1.20
CA PHE A 202 14.53 -7.34 -0.95
C PHE A 202 14.64 -8.18 -2.24
N ASP A 203 13.70 -8.05 -3.17
CA ASP A 203 13.73 -8.79 -4.44
C ASP A 203 14.95 -8.50 -5.31
N VAL A 204 15.50 -7.29 -5.21
CA VAL A 204 16.68 -6.87 -5.98
C VAL A 204 17.96 -6.92 -5.16
N GLU A 205 17.93 -7.50 -3.95
CA GLU A 205 19.09 -7.60 -3.06
C GLU A 205 20.26 -8.35 -3.72
N GLU A 206 20.00 -9.43 -4.45
CA GLU A 206 21.03 -10.20 -5.15
C GLU A 206 21.72 -9.36 -6.24
N GLU A 207 20.96 -8.54 -6.95
CA GLU A 207 21.46 -7.68 -8.04
C GLU A 207 22.19 -6.44 -7.50
N MET A 208 21.67 -5.82 -6.45
CA MET A 208 22.24 -4.60 -5.87
C MET A 208 23.36 -4.89 -4.87
N GLY A 209 23.37 -6.05 -4.22
CA GLY A 209 24.30 -6.42 -3.16
C GLY A 209 23.95 -5.84 -1.78
N SER A 210 24.39 -6.56 -0.75
CA SER A 210 24.09 -6.32 0.67
C SER A 210 24.28 -4.85 1.11
N PHE A 211 25.42 -4.21 0.81
CA PHE A 211 25.63 -2.81 1.21
C PHE A 211 24.60 -1.86 0.60
N ASN A 212 24.20 -2.07 -0.65
CA ASN A 212 23.19 -1.23 -1.27
C ASN A 212 21.82 -1.44 -0.61
N THR A 213 21.46 -2.68 -0.24
CA THR A 213 20.22 -3.01 0.48
C THR A 213 20.17 -2.41 1.88
N TYR A 214 21.18 -2.69 2.71
CA TYR A 214 21.17 -2.36 4.13
C TYR A 214 21.72 -0.95 4.44
N GLY A 215 22.69 -0.47 3.67
CA GLY A 215 23.34 0.82 3.89
C GLY A 215 22.80 1.95 3.02
N ARG A 216 22.49 1.69 1.74
CA ARG A 216 22.02 2.74 0.81
C ARG A 216 20.51 2.82 0.66
N LYS A 217 19.77 1.72 0.73
CA LYS A 217 18.32 1.67 0.53
C LYS A 217 17.55 1.03 1.69
N PRO A 218 17.95 1.21 2.97
CA PRO A 218 17.24 0.58 4.08
C PRO A 218 15.77 1.05 4.13
N VAL A 219 14.86 0.09 4.20
CA VAL A 219 13.44 0.29 4.49
C VAL A 219 13.14 -0.35 5.84
N VAL A 220 12.71 0.46 6.81
CA VAL A 220 12.53 0.03 8.19
C VAL A 220 11.11 0.33 8.68
N VAL A 221 10.46 -0.69 9.24
CA VAL A 221 9.22 -0.57 10.02
C VAL A 221 9.56 -0.52 11.49
N ILE A 222 9.05 0.48 12.21
CA ILE A 222 9.23 0.65 13.65
C ILE A 222 7.99 0.09 14.37
N PRO A 223 8.11 -1.04 15.09
CA PRO A 223 6.96 -1.69 15.72
C PRO A 223 6.29 -0.80 16.78
N GLY A 224 4.97 -0.78 16.79
CA GLY A 224 4.18 0.02 17.72
C GLY A 224 4.19 1.54 17.48
N MET A 225 4.95 2.04 16.51
CA MET A 225 4.98 3.46 16.17
C MET A 225 3.82 3.83 15.24
N ASN A 226 3.16 4.97 15.46
CA ASN A 226 2.19 5.54 14.51
C ASN A 226 2.79 6.69 13.68
N HIS A 227 2.03 7.25 12.74
CA HIS A 227 2.51 8.30 11.84
C HIS A 227 3.00 9.56 12.58
N ALA A 228 2.26 10.02 13.59
CA ALA A 228 2.46 11.33 14.19
C ALA A 228 3.60 11.39 15.24
N GLN A 229 4.11 10.25 15.72
CA GLN A 229 5.08 10.20 16.83
C GLN A 229 6.43 10.86 16.57
N VAL A 230 6.77 11.11 15.31
CA VAL A 230 7.96 11.86 14.93
C VAL A 230 7.76 13.38 15.00
N SER A 231 6.55 13.81 15.33
CA SER A 231 6.14 15.22 15.50
C SER A 231 5.41 15.40 16.85
N HIS A 232 4.13 15.76 16.86
CA HIS A 232 3.33 15.99 18.07
C HIS A 232 2.72 14.73 18.70
N GLY A 233 2.81 13.57 18.03
CA GLY A 233 2.36 12.28 18.57
C GLY A 233 0.86 12.03 18.65
N VAL A 234 0.04 12.92 18.09
CA VAL A 234 -1.43 12.76 18.09
C VAL A 234 -1.85 12.07 16.79
N PRO A 235 -2.40 10.84 16.82
CA PRO A 235 -2.78 10.11 15.62
C PRO A 235 -3.93 10.79 14.87
N ASN A 236 -3.86 10.82 13.55
CA ASN A 236 -4.98 11.27 12.72
C ASN A 236 -5.94 10.11 12.41
N LYS A 237 -6.85 9.81 13.35
CA LYS A 237 -7.81 8.70 13.23
C LYS A 237 -8.69 8.80 11.98
N ALA A 238 -9.01 10.01 11.53
CA ALA A 238 -9.78 10.23 10.29
C ALA A 238 -9.03 9.80 9.02
N ARG A 239 -7.70 9.77 9.06
CA ARG A 239 -6.84 9.22 8.00
C ARG A 239 -6.41 7.77 8.27
N GLY A 240 -6.99 7.13 9.27
CA GLY A 240 -6.79 5.72 9.59
C GLY A 240 -5.62 5.42 10.53
N ASP A 241 -4.97 6.44 11.11
CA ASP A 241 -3.91 6.24 12.11
C ASP A 241 -4.46 5.54 13.35
N LEU A 242 -3.64 4.66 13.91
CA LEU A 242 -3.92 3.98 15.16
C LEU A 242 -3.20 4.66 16.33
N ASP A 243 -3.71 4.44 17.54
CA ASP A 243 -3.00 4.83 18.76
C ASP A 243 -1.69 4.05 18.85
N ALA A 244 -0.60 4.74 19.20
CA ALA A 244 0.71 4.13 19.32
C ALA A 244 0.79 3.16 20.51
N GLU A 245 1.63 2.14 20.38
CA GLU A 245 1.91 1.16 21.45
C GLU A 245 3.17 1.50 22.24
N ILE A 246 4.06 2.31 21.68
CA ILE A 246 5.28 2.78 22.33
C ILE A 246 5.11 4.26 22.72
N PRO A 247 5.77 4.73 23.79
CA PRO A 247 5.82 6.17 24.10
C PRO A 247 6.47 6.98 22.98
N ILE A 248 6.07 8.25 22.84
CA ILE A 248 6.62 9.15 21.81
C ILE A 248 8.14 9.31 21.91
N GLU A 249 8.70 9.33 23.12
CA GLU A 249 10.15 9.47 23.28
C GLU A 249 10.90 8.21 22.83
N GLN A 250 10.35 7.02 23.08
CA GLN A 250 10.91 5.78 22.55
C GLN A 250 10.90 5.78 21.01
N ALA A 251 9.79 6.20 20.40
CA ALA A 251 9.69 6.30 18.95
C ALA A 251 10.74 7.26 18.36
N ARG A 252 10.92 8.43 18.98
CA ARG A 252 11.93 9.42 18.57
C ARG A 252 13.36 8.91 18.77
N THR A 253 13.64 8.19 19.85
CA THR A 253 14.96 7.53 20.06
C THR A 253 15.23 6.49 18.99
N ASP A 254 14.26 5.63 18.66
CA ASP A 254 14.44 4.62 17.62
C ASP A 254 14.66 5.25 16.23
N VAL A 255 13.85 6.26 15.87
CA VAL A 255 14.03 7.02 14.62
C VAL A 255 15.37 7.76 14.62
N GLY A 256 15.71 8.44 15.71
CA GLY A 256 16.92 9.23 15.86
C GLY A 256 18.19 8.40 15.68
N ARG A 257 18.22 7.23 16.31
CA ARG A 257 19.31 6.26 16.19
C ARG A 257 19.49 5.74 14.76
N LEU A 258 18.40 5.42 14.06
CA LEU A 258 18.47 4.94 12.67
C LEU A 258 18.92 6.02 11.70
N ILE A 259 18.46 7.25 11.88
CA ILE A 259 18.91 8.40 11.08
C ILE A 259 20.39 8.66 11.32
N ALA A 260 20.82 8.67 12.59
CA ALA A 260 22.22 8.84 12.95
C ALA A 260 23.10 7.76 12.30
N ALA A 261 22.70 6.49 12.40
CA ALA A 261 23.42 5.38 11.77
C ALA A 261 23.52 5.54 10.24
N PHE A 262 22.42 5.91 9.58
CA PHE A 262 22.42 6.17 8.13
C PHE A 262 23.35 7.31 7.73
N VAL A 263 23.30 8.45 8.43
CA VAL A 263 24.20 9.56 8.17
C VAL A 263 25.66 9.14 8.37
N THR A 264 25.97 8.42 9.46
CA THR A 264 27.32 7.93 9.75
C THR A 264 27.84 6.99 8.66
N VAL A 265 27.03 6.05 8.15
CA VAL A 265 27.44 5.14 7.06
C VAL A 265 27.89 5.90 5.80
N HIS A 266 27.27 7.05 5.51
CA HIS A 266 27.58 7.83 4.31
C HIS A 266 28.63 8.92 4.53
N ALA A 267 28.71 9.50 5.73
CA ALA A 267 29.68 10.55 6.05
C ALA A 267 31.01 10.01 6.62
N ALA A 268 31.00 8.85 7.26
CA ALA A 268 32.13 8.18 7.91
C ALA A 268 32.08 6.66 7.63
N PRO A 269 32.34 6.24 6.37
CA PRO A 269 32.08 4.87 5.87
C PRO A 269 32.89 3.76 6.57
N GLU A 270 33.93 4.12 7.33
CA GLU A 270 34.70 3.21 8.18
C GLU A 270 33.92 2.70 9.42
N SER A 271 32.77 3.29 9.73
CA SER A 271 31.95 2.91 10.88
C SER A 271 31.14 1.63 10.64
N ALA A 272 31.75 0.49 10.93
CA ALA A 272 31.09 -0.82 10.83
C ALA A 272 29.87 -0.97 11.76
N SER A 273 29.86 -0.30 12.92
CA SER A 273 28.76 -0.35 13.88
C SER A 273 27.48 0.31 13.33
N ALA A 274 27.62 1.41 12.60
CA ALA A 274 26.49 2.11 12.00
C ALA A 274 25.79 1.25 10.93
N LEU A 275 26.56 0.55 10.09
CA LEU A 275 25.99 -0.37 9.10
C LEU A 275 25.29 -1.56 9.78
N LEU A 276 25.91 -2.15 10.81
CA LEU A 276 25.33 -3.27 11.55
C LEU A 276 23.98 -2.90 12.18
N GLU A 277 23.84 -1.66 12.65
CA GLU A 277 22.60 -1.17 13.25
C GLU A 277 21.47 -1.08 12.21
N LEU A 278 21.76 -0.57 11.00
CA LEU A 278 20.78 -0.54 9.91
C LEU A 278 20.43 -1.96 9.44
N GLU A 279 21.43 -2.83 9.29
CA GLU A 279 21.22 -4.22 8.88
C GLU A 279 20.29 -4.95 9.85
N LYS A 280 20.50 -4.77 11.17
CA LYS A 280 19.62 -5.33 12.20
C LYS A 280 18.18 -4.82 12.06
N ALA A 281 18.00 -3.53 11.82
CA ALA A 281 16.67 -2.93 11.69
C ALA A 281 15.92 -3.39 10.43
N VAL A 282 16.63 -3.51 9.30
CA VAL A 282 16.08 -4.06 8.06
C VAL A 282 15.73 -5.53 8.22
N LYS A 283 16.60 -6.35 8.83
CA LYS A 283 16.30 -7.76 9.11
C LYS A 283 15.06 -7.94 10.00
N ASN A 284 14.91 -7.12 11.04
CA ASN A 284 13.70 -7.14 11.87
C ASN A 284 12.45 -6.76 11.06
N THR A 285 12.57 -5.80 10.14
CA THR A 285 11.48 -5.45 9.20
C THR A 285 11.15 -6.65 8.31
N HIS A 286 12.17 -7.37 7.83
CA HIS A 286 11.96 -8.56 7.02
C HIS A 286 11.23 -9.65 7.78
N GLU A 287 11.69 -9.99 8.98
CA GLU A 287 11.04 -10.99 9.83
C GLU A 287 9.58 -10.65 10.13
N THR A 288 9.27 -9.36 10.30
CA THR A 288 7.92 -8.89 10.63
C THR A 288 7.00 -8.84 9.41
N CYS A 289 7.51 -8.43 8.24
CA CYS A 289 6.68 -8.09 7.09
C CYS A 289 6.76 -9.09 5.93
N ARG A 290 7.68 -10.08 5.98
CA ARG A 290 7.95 -10.98 4.83
C ARG A 290 6.71 -11.67 4.30
N SER A 291 6.03 -12.40 5.18
CA SER A 291 4.81 -13.13 4.77
C SER A 291 3.74 -12.18 4.25
N TYR A 292 3.71 -10.94 4.72
CA TYR A 292 2.71 -9.97 4.26
C TYR A 292 3.00 -9.47 2.84
N TRP A 293 4.25 -9.11 2.52
CA TRP A 293 4.55 -8.69 1.15
C TRP A 293 4.54 -9.86 0.15
N GLU A 294 4.86 -11.09 0.58
CA GLU A 294 4.70 -12.29 -0.24
C GLU A 294 3.22 -12.50 -0.57
N ALA A 295 2.35 -12.42 0.46
CA ALA A 295 0.90 -12.46 0.25
C ALA A 295 0.41 -11.31 -0.65
N ILE A 296 1.05 -10.14 -0.63
CA ILE A 296 0.73 -9.02 -1.52
C ILE A 296 1.08 -9.36 -2.98
N LYS A 297 2.22 -10.00 -3.23
CA LYS A 297 2.67 -10.41 -4.57
C LYS A 297 1.80 -11.53 -5.16
N GLU A 298 1.34 -12.46 -4.32
CA GLU A 298 0.68 -13.70 -4.76
C GLU A 298 -0.87 -13.63 -4.81
N GLN A 299 -1.47 -12.44 -4.72
CA GLN A 299 -2.93 -12.30 -4.55
C GLN A 299 -3.81 -12.92 -5.66
N GLY A 300 -3.29 -13.12 -6.88
CA GLY A 300 -4.10 -13.37 -8.08
C GLY A 300 -4.40 -14.84 -8.43
N SER A 301 -3.61 -15.79 -7.94
CA SER A 301 -3.68 -17.18 -8.41
C SER A 301 -3.69 -18.22 -7.28
N SER A 302 -3.13 -17.89 -6.12
CA SER A 302 -3.02 -18.80 -5.00
C SER A 302 -4.41 -19.22 -4.48
N GLY A 303 -4.67 -20.53 -4.48
CA GLY A 303 -5.92 -21.12 -3.95
C GLY A 303 -7.14 -21.07 -4.88
N VAL A 304 -7.11 -20.34 -6.00
CA VAL A 304 -8.26 -20.19 -6.91
C VAL A 304 -8.76 -21.52 -7.47
N LYS A 305 -7.83 -22.41 -7.84
CA LYS A 305 -8.17 -23.76 -8.32
C LYS A 305 -8.88 -24.56 -7.24
N ASN A 306 -8.40 -24.47 -5.99
CA ASN A 306 -9.01 -25.15 -4.85
C ASN A 306 -10.44 -24.63 -4.61
N TYR A 307 -10.70 -23.33 -4.79
CA TYR A 307 -12.07 -22.82 -4.71
C TYR A 307 -13.00 -23.44 -5.78
N GLN A 308 -12.51 -23.64 -7.00
CA GLN A 308 -13.31 -24.31 -8.05
C GLN A 308 -13.54 -25.80 -7.74
N LEU A 309 -12.54 -26.50 -7.22
CA LEU A 309 -12.67 -27.90 -6.80
C LEU A 309 -13.65 -28.04 -5.62
N ASP A 310 -13.51 -27.17 -4.61
CA ASP A 310 -14.37 -27.10 -3.44
C ASP A 310 -15.81 -26.70 -3.77
N LEU A 311 -16.01 -25.84 -4.78
CA LEU A 311 -17.33 -25.49 -5.28
C LEU A 311 -17.98 -26.68 -6.01
N ALA A 312 -17.19 -27.40 -6.81
CA ALA A 312 -17.70 -28.54 -7.57
C ALA A 312 -18.02 -29.74 -6.67
N LYS A 313 -17.23 -29.98 -5.60
CA LYS A 313 -17.35 -31.14 -4.70
C LYS A 313 -17.53 -32.48 -5.43
N VAL A 314 -16.91 -32.62 -6.60
CA VAL A 314 -16.88 -33.87 -7.37
C VAL A 314 -15.62 -34.65 -7.05
N SER A 315 -15.61 -35.94 -7.33
CA SER A 315 -14.40 -36.75 -7.07
C SER A 315 -13.23 -36.28 -7.96
N PRO A 316 -11.97 -36.51 -7.54
CA PRO A 316 -10.78 -36.17 -8.34
C PRO A 316 -10.74 -36.87 -9.71
N GLN A 317 -11.46 -37.98 -9.90
CA GLN A 317 -11.61 -38.66 -11.20
C GLN A 317 -12.49 -37.87 -12.17
N VAL A 318 -13.39 -37.02 -11.67
CA VAL A 318 -14.24 -36.13 -12.48
C VAL A 318 -13.53 -34.83 -12.78
N LEU A 319 -13.01 -34.16 -11.75
CA LEU A 319 -12.27 -32.91 -11.88
C LEU A 319 -11.07 -32.91 -10.94
N SER A 320 -9.88 -32.83 -11.54
CA SER A 320 -8.61 -32.66 -10.83
C SER A 320 -8.07 -31.24 -10.98
N GLU A 321 -7.08 -30.88 -10.16
CA GLU A 321 -6.45 -29.56 -10.22
C GLU A 321 -5.84 -29.24 -11.60
N GLY A 322 -5.25 -30.24 -12.27
CA GLY A 322 -4.68 -30.08 -13.61
C GLY A 322 -5.71 -29.75 -14.70
N GLN A 323 -6.99 -29.95 -14.41
CA GLN A 323 -8.09 -29.60 -15.30
C GLN A 323 -8.67 -28.21 -15.03
N VAL A 324 -8.23 -27.52 -13.98
CA VAL A 324 -8.66 -26.14 -13.69
C VAL A 324 -7.61 -25.15 -14.19
N SER A 325 -8.00 -24.29 -15.12
CA SER A 325 -7.18 -23.20 -15.65
C SER A 325 -7.69 -21.86 -15.12
N VAL A 326 -6.80 -21.03 -14.61
CA VAL A 326 -7.13 -19.70 -14.06
C VAL A 326 -6.68 -18.64 -15.04
N ILE A 327 -7.59 -17.73 -15.39
CA ILE A 327 -7.33 -16.57 -16.25
C ILE A 327 -7.46 -15.32 -15.40
N GLN A 328 -6.31 -14.76 -15.04
CA GLN A 328 -6.23 -13.47 -14.36
C GLN A 328 -6.39 -12.34 -15.38
N HIS A 329 -7.31 -11.43 -15.11
CA HIS A 329 -7.51 -10.20 -15.88
C HIS A 329 -6.79 -9.04 -15.19
N ASP A 330 -6.12 -8.20 -15.96
CA ASP A 330 -5.48 -6.97 -15.46
C ASP A 330 -6.44 -5.79 -15.42
N TYR A 331 -7.49 -5.83 -16.24
CA TYR A 331 -8.46 -4.75 -16.41
C TYR A 331 -9.87 -5.19 -16.00
N GLU A 332 -10.55 -4.32 -15.26
CA GLU A 332 -11.91 -4.57 -14.77
C GLU A 332 -12.88 -4.83 -15.92
N ASP A 333 -12.82 -4.06 -17.00
CA ASP A 333 -13.72 -4.22 -18.15
C ASP A 333 -13.59 -5.59 -18.80
N ASN A 334 -12.35 -6.04 -19.04
CA ASN A 334 -12.08 -7.38 -19.58
C ASN A 334 -12.66 -8.45 -18.68
N PHE A 335 -12.46 -8.31 -17.36
CA PHE A 335 -13.05 -9.21 -16.39
C PHE A 335 -14.57 -9.16 -16.43
N VAL A 336 -15.20 -8.00 -16.41
CA VAL A 336 -16.67 -7.84 -16.38
C VAL A 336 -17.33 -8.59 -17.54
N TYR A 337 -16.79 -8.47 -18.74
CA TYR A 337 -17.31 -9.13 -19.94
C TYR A 337 -16.91 -10.61 -20.06
N SER A 338 -15.88 -11.06 -19.34
CA SER A 338 -15.48 -12.47 -19.33
C SER A 338 -16.53 -13.38 -18.67
N LYS A 339 -16.52 -14.65 -19.05
CA LYS A 339 -17.37 -15.71 -18.49
C LYS A 339 -16.49 -16.94 -18.26
N PRO A 340 -16.70 -17.70 -17.17
CA PRO A 340 -16.07 -18.99 -17.02
C PRO A 340 -16.68 -19.98 -18.01
N TRP A 341 -15.89 -20.95 -18.46
CA TRP A 341 -16.36 -21.94 -19.44
C TRP A 341 -15.73 -23.31 -19.21
N ILE A 342 -16.28 -24.31 -19.89
CA ILE A 342 -15.81 -25.69 -19.84
C ILE A 342 -15.42 -26.08 -21.26
N GLU A 343 -14.21 -26.61 -21.43
CA GLU A 343 -13.73 -27.20 -22.66
C GLU A 343 -13.92 -28.72 -22.60
N HIS A 344 -14.73 -29.28 -23.49
CA HIS A 344 -15.19 -30.66 -23.37
C HIS A 344 -14.18 -31.71 -23.85
N LYS A 345 -13.35 -31.43 -24.87
CA LYS A 345 -12.45 -32.41 -25.48
C LYS A 345 -11.22 -31.76 -26.11
N PRO A 346 -10.05 -32.44 -26.09
CA PRO A 346 -9.80 -33.72 -25.44
C PRO A 346 -9.53 -33.60 -23.92
N ALA A 347 -9.20 -32.40 -23.42
CA ALA A 347 -8.61 -32.24 -22.09
C ALA A 347 -9.59 -32.10 -20.92
N ARG A 348 -10.90 -31.88 -21.16
CA ARG A 348 -11.91 -31.67 -20.11
C ARG A 348 -11.46 -30.62 -19.09
N LYS A 349 -11.34 -29.36 -19.53
CA LYS A 349 -10.83 -28.25 -18.71
C LYS A 349 -11.94 -27.31 -18.25
N VAL A 350 -11.82 -26.79 -17.04
CA VAL A 350 -12.66 -25.72 -16.49
C VAL A 350 -11.82 -24.45 -16.43
N PHE A 351 -12.31 -23.37 -17.04
CA PHE A 351 -11.65 -22.08 -17.05
C PHE A 351 -12.34 -21.12 -16.07
N VAL A 352 -11.59 -20.72 -15.05
CA VAL A 352 -11.98 -19.76 -14.02
C VAL A 352 -11.42 -18.40 -14.39
N ASN A 353 -12.20 -17.33 -14.21
CA ASN A 353 -11.72 -15.98 -14.45
C ASN A 353 -11.55 -15.25 -13.12
N THR A 354 -10.47 -14.51 -12.96
CA THR A 354 -10.17 -13.71 -11.77
C THR A 354 -9.82 -12.27 -12.10
N TYR A 355 -10.07 -11.37 -11.17
CA TYR A 355 -9.65 -9.98 -11.21
C TYR A 355 -9.35 -9.51 -9.79
N LEU A 356 -8.30 -8.73 -9.61
CA LEU A 356 -7.95 -8.17 -8.31
C LEU A 356 -8.35 -6.71 -8.26
N LYS A 357 -9.39 -6.40 -7.48
CA LYS A 357 -9.87 -5.03 -7.30
C LYS A 357 -9.12 -4.40 -6.14
N SER A 358 -8.34 -3.37 -6.41
CA SER A 358 -7.70 -2.57 -5.38
C SER A 358 -8.71 -1.85 -4.49
N GLN A 359 -8.48 -1.87 -3.17
CA GLN A 359 -9.33 -1.22 -2.17
C GLN A 359 -8.67 -0.04 -1.42
N ASP A 360 -7.35 0.13 -1.49
CA ASP A 360 -6.64 1.21 -0.79
C ASP A 360 -5.94 2.21 -1.72
N ASN A 361 -5.53 3.34 -1.13
CA ASN A 361 -4.90 4.45 -1.85
C ASN A 361 -3.54 4.07 -2.48
N PHE A 362 -2.87 3.06 -1.94
CA PHE A 362 -1.57 2.56 -2.41
C PHE A 362 -1.69 1.36 -3.34
N GLN A 363 -2.93 0.94 -3.59
CA GLN A 363 -3.32 -0.19 -4.40
C GLN A 363 -2.70 -1.53 -4.02
N VAL A 364 -2.40 -1.69 -2.73
CA VAL A 364 -1.68 -2.85 -2.20
C VAL A 364 -2.63 -3.97 -1.86
N VAL A 365 -3.70 -3.67 -1.11
CA VAL A 365 -4.68 -4.69 -0.72
C VAL A 365 -5.85 -4.71 -1.70
N ARG A 366 -6.15 -5.91 -2.18
CA ARG A 366 -7.16 -6.14 -3.22
C ARG A 366 -8.21 -7.16 -2.75
N SER A 367 -9.45 -7.01 -3.20
CA SER A 367 -10.43 -8.09 -3.16
C SER A 367 -10.30 -8.96 -4.40
N LEU A 368 -10.49 -10.27 -4.24
CA LEU A 368 -10.44 -11.24 -5.32
C LEU A 368 -11.83 -11.42 -5.91
N TRP A 369 -12.03 -10.92 -7.13
CA TRP A 369 -13.24 -11.17 -7.90
C TRP A 369 -13.03 -12.44 -8.70
N ILE A 370 -13.95 -13.39 -8.58
CA ILE A 370 -13.81 -14.71 -9.19
C ILE A 370 -15.11 -15.13 -9.88
N LYS A 371 -14.98 -15.79 -11.04
CA LYS A 371 -16.09 -16.41 -11.77
C LYS A 371 -15.78 -17.88 -12.03
N MET A 372 -16.63 -18.77 -11.53
CA MET A 372 -16.49 -20.23 -11.55
C MET A 372 -17.71 -20.92 -12.18
N LYS A 373 -17.61 -22.24 -12.40
CA LYS A 373 -18.72 -23.11 -12.83
C LYS A 373 -19.28 -23.93 -11.69
N SER A 374 -20.59 -24.13 -11.67
CA SER A 374 -21.28 -24.94 -10.65
C SER A 374 -20.94 -26.43 -10.82
N ARG A 375 -21.19 -27.20 -9.76
CA ARG A 375 -21.12 -28.67 -9.79
C ARG A 375 -21.94 -29.24 -10.94
N GLU A 376 -23.19 -28.80 -11.08
CA GLU A 376 -24.16 -29.28 -12.07
C GLU A 376 -23.67 -29.03 -13.50
N ALA A 377 -23.06 -27.85 -13.75
CA ALA A 377 -22.48 -27.55 -15.04
C ALA A 377 -21.31 -28.49 -15.38
N ILE A 378 -20.47 -28.79 -14.38
CA ILE A 378 -19.29 -29.66 -14.55
C ILE A 378 -19.71 -31.12 -14.76
N THR A 379 -20.58 -31.67 -13.93
CA THR A 379 -21.04 -33.07 -14.04
C THR A 379 -21.77 -33.30 -15.36
N THR A 380 -22.65 -32.37 -15.76
CA THR A 380 -23.35 -32.39 -17.05
C THR A 380 -22.36 -32.33 -18.21
N ALA A 381 -21.38 -31.43 -18.17
CA ALA A 381 -20.40 -31.24 -19.25
C ALA A 381 -19.46 -32.44 -19.42
N PHE A 382 -19.09 -33.12 -18.32
CA PHE A 382 -18.17 -34.25 -18.33
C PHE A 382 -18.85 -35.61 -18.47
N LYS A 383 -20.19 -35.65 -18.44
CA LYS A 383 -21.00 -36.89 -18.45
C LYS A 383 -20.57 -37.86 -17.35
N ALA A 384 -20.18 -37.33 -16.20
CA ALA A 384 -19.86 -38.13 -15.03
C ALA A 384 -21.16 -38.62 -14.40
N ALA A 385 -21.20 -39.90 -14.01
CA ALA A 385 -22.26 -40.35 -13.10
C ALA A 385 -22.11 -39.59 -11.79
N ASP A 386 -23.23 -39.10 -11.24
CA ASP A 386 -23.20 -38.50 -9.91
C ASP A 386 -23.12 -39.64 -8.90
N ASP A 387 -21.89 -40.06 -8.59
CA ASP A 387 -21.63 -41.15 -7.64
C ASP A 387 -22.01 -40.76 -6.20
N GLN A 388 -22.28 -39.48 -5.95
CA GLN A 388 -22.96 -38.99 -4.75
C GLN A 388 -24.46 -38.87 -5.03
N LYS A 389 -25.17 -40.01 -4.94
CA LYS A 389 -26.57 -39.96 -4.52
C LYS A 389 -26.58 -39.56 -3.04
N ASP A 390 -27.51 -38.69 -2.65
CA ASP A 390 -27.74 -38.17 -1.28
C ASP A 390 -26.92 -36.89 -0.99
N ASP A 391 -27.47 -35.69 -0.76
CA ASP A 391 -28.81 -35.24 -0.38
C ASP A 391 -29.42 -34.26 -1.40
N ALA A 392 -30.70 -34.48 -1.68
CA ALA A 392 -31.53 -33.71 -2.59
C ALA A 392 -31.45 -32.19 -2.39
N ALA A 393 -31.34 -31.46 -3.51
CA ALA A 393 -31.93 -30.12 -3.69
C ALA A 393 -31.77 -29.12 -2.52
N SER A 394 -30.66 -29.18 -1.79
CA SER A 394 -30.35 -28.12 -0.83
C SER A 394 -30.12 -26.87 -1.66
N SER A 395 -30.99 -25.87 -1.46
CA SER A 395 -30.84 -24.55 -2.07
C SER A 395 -29.37 -24.12 -1.94
N PRO A 396 -28.78 -23.49 -2.97
CA PRO A 396 -27.37 -23.12 -2.95
C PRO A 396 -27.05 -22.50 -1.60
N SER A 397 -26.16 -23.15 -0.84
CA SER A 397 -25.83 -22.72 0.52
C SER A 397 -25.54 -21.23 0.48
N SER A 398 -26.26 -20.45 1.28
CA SER A 398 -26.08 -19.01 1.39
C SER A 398 -24.68 -18.63 1.93
N ARG A 399 -23.77 -19.59 2.12
CA ARG A 399 -22.48 -19.41 2.82
C ARG A 399 -21.28 -19.94 2.02
N ILE A 400 -21.37 -20.01 0.69
CA ILE A 400 -20.27 -20.54 -0.13
C ILE A 400 -19.06 -19.60 -0.06
N ALA A 401 -19.25 -18.30 -0.32
CA ALA A 401 -18.17 -17.33 -0.30
C ALA A 401 -17.71 -17.04 1.14
N ALA A 402 -18.63 -17.01 2.10
CA ALA A 402 -18.33 -16.97 3.52
C ALA A 402 -17.34 -18.07 3.95
N GLY A 403 -17.58 -19.32 3.53
CA GLY A 403 -16.68 -20.44 3.83
C GLY A 403 -15.30 -20.31 3.18
N PHE A 404 -15.20 -19.73 1.97
CA PHE A 404 -13.91 -19.41 1.36
C PHE A 404 -13.17 -18.35 2.15
N ASN A 405 -13.83 -17.24 2.49
CA ASN A 405 -13.22 -16.16 3.27
C ASN A 405 -12.75 -16.63 4.65
N GLU A 406 -13.51 -17.51 5.32
CA GLU A 406 -13.12 -18.08 6.61
C GLU A 406 -11.79 -18.86 6.48
N ARG A 407 -11.67 -19.72 5.47
CA ARG A 407 -10.41 -20.45 5.21
C ARG A 407 -9.27 -19.50 4.85
N THR A 408 -9.51 -18.50 4.00
CA THR A 408 -8.52 -17.47 3.67
C THR A 408 -8.03 -16.74 4.91
N PHE A 409 -8.93 -16.39 5.82
CA PHE A 409 -8.60 -15.70 7.05
C PHE A 409 -7.79 -16.59 8.01
N GLN A 410 -8.18 -17.86 8.16
CA GLN A 410 -7.43 -18.81 8.99
C GLN A 410 -6.02 -19.02 8.44
N GLU A 411 -5.84 -19.03 7.12
CA GLU A 411 -4.52 -19.14 6.51
C GLU A 411 -3.68 -17.88 6.78
N ALA A 412 -4.25 -16.69 6.57
CA ALA A 412 -3.59 -15.44 6.93
C ALA A 412 -3.17 -15.40 8.41
N LEU A 413 -4.02 -15.90 9.32
CA LEU A 413 -3.72 -15.96 10.76
C LEU A 413 -2.52 -16.86 11.10
N LYS A 414 -2.28 -17.92 10.33
CA LYS A 414 -1.09 -18.77 10.48
C LYS A 414 0.17 -18.08 9.97
N LEU A 415 0.05 -17.33 8.87
CA LEU A 415 1.16 -16.69 8.17
C LEU A 415 1.69 -15.42 8.85
N VAL A 416 0.85 -14.71 9.62
CA VAL A 416 1.32 -13.53 10.37
C VAL A 416 2.35 -13.91 11.46
N PRO A 417 3.30 -13.02 11.79
CA PRO A 417 4.23 -13.24 12.91
C PRO A 417 3.50 -13.49 14.23
N GLU A 418 4.12 -14.26 15.13
CA GLU A 418 3.55 -14.61 16.44
C GLU A 418 3.10 -13.38 17.23
N ARG A 419 3.90 -12.31 17.25
CA ARG A 419 3.53 -11.05 17.91
C ARG A 419 2.22 -10.47 17.37
N ALA A 420 2.05 -10.42 16.05
CA ALA A 420 0.85 -9.88 15.42
C ALA A 420 -0.36 -10.79 15.65
N ARG A 421 -0.17 -12.12 15.56
CA ARG A 421 -1.20 -13.11 15.89
C ARG A 421 -1.66 -12.99 17.33
N ALA A 422 -0.74 -12.97 18.29
CA ALA A 422 -1.05 -12.86 19.72
C ALA A 422 -1.81 -11.57 20.03
N LYS A 423 -1.34 -10.43 19.50
CA LYS A 423 -2.01 -9.13 19.61
C LYS A 423 -3.42 -9.17 19.03
N PHE A 424 -3.60 -9.77 17.84
CA PHE A 424 -4.91 -9.91 17.23
C PHE A 424 -5.84 -10.78 18.07
N LEU A 425 -5.37 -11.92 18.58
CA LEU A 425 -6.18 -12.82 19.39
C LEU A 425 -6.60 -12.19 20.72
N ASP A 426 -5.72 -11.43 21.34
CA ASP A 426 -5.97 -10.72 22.61
C ASP A 426 -7.01 -9.61 22.45
N ARG A 427 -6.78 -8.65 21.56
CA ARG A 427 -7.57 -7.39 21.52
C ARG A 427 -8.15 -7.02 20.16
N GLY A 428 -7.84 -7.78 19.11
CA GLY A 428 -8.36 -7.50 17.77
C GLY A 428 -9.84 -7.86 17.62
N ARG A 429 -10.59 -7.03 16.90
CA ARG A 429 -11.98 -7.32 16.49
C ARG A 429 -12.01 -8.58 15.62
N LYS A 430 -12.69 -9.62 16.09
CA LYS A 430 -12.75 -10.92 15.40
C LYS A 430 -13.74 -10.85 14.24
N PRO A 431 -13.40 -11.36 13.04
CA PRO A 431 -14.36 -11.43 11.96
C PRO A 431 -15.40 -12.53 12.23
N ARG A 432 -16.65 -12.28 11.85
CA ARG A 432 -17.73 -13.26 11.76
C ARG A 432 -18.16 -13.36 10.30
N PHE A 433 -17.98 -14.52 9.69
CA PHE A 433 -18.35 -14.75 8.30
C PHE A 433 -19.85 -15.05 8.23
N VAL A 434 -20.64 -14.04 7.86
CA VAL A 434 -22.10 -14.14 7.76
C VAL A 434 -22.52 -14.66 6.39
N ASP A 435 -23.81 -14.88 6.21
CA ASP A 435 -24.36 -15.35 4.94
C ASP A 435 -24.06 -14.34 3.81
N ASP A 436 -23.77 -14.90 2.64
CA ASP A 436 -23.47 -14.21 1.39
C ASP A 436 -24.64 -13.33 0.96
N LEU A 437 -24.31 -12.14 0.42
CA LEU A 437 -25.29 -11.27 -0.21
C LEU A 437 -25.59 -11.78 -1.63
N VAL A 438 -26.65 -12.57 -1.77
CA VAL A 438 -27.10 -13.10 -3.06
C VAL A 438 -27.79 -12.00 -3.88
N ILE A 439 -27.14 -11.57 -4.96
CA ILE A 439 -27.65 -10.56 -5.89
C ILE A 439 -28.23 -11.27 -7.10
N SER A 440 -29.52 -11.60 -7.07
CA SER A 440 -30.21 -12.34 -8.13
C SER A 440 -30.79 -11.46 -9.25
N ASP A 441 -30.91 -10.16 -9.01
CA ASP A 441 -31.69 -9.22 -9.83
C ASP A 441 -30.87 -8.44 -10.86
N SER A 442 -29.54 -8.33 -10.71
CA SER A 442 -28.73 -7.45 -11.56
C SER A 442 -27.23 -7.74 -11.53
N ALA A 443 -26.64 -8.12 -12.68
CA ALA A 443 -25.19 -8.20 -12.82
C ALA A 443 -24.48 -6.84 -12.60
N PRO A 444 -25.00 -5.69 -13.09
CA PRO A 444 -24.47 -4.37 -12.72
C PRO A 444 -24.42 -4.11 -11.21
N LYS A 445 -25.41 -4.58 -10.44
CA LYS A 445 -25.43 -4.45 -8.97
C LYS A 445 -24.33 -5.28 -8.32
N TRP A 446 -24.08 -6.50 -8.79
CA TRP A 446 -22.94 -7.31 -8.34
C TRP A 446 -21.60 -6.64 -8.67
N ILE A 447 -21.44 -6.08 -9.87
CA ILE A 447 -20.21 -5.35 -10.27
C ILE A 447 -19.95 -4.17 -9.31
N LYS A 448 -20.98 -3.40 -8.94
CA LYS A 448 -20.87 -2.25 -8.05
C LYS A 448 -20.72 -2.58 -6.55
N SER A 449 -21.05 -3.80 -6.14
CA SER A 449 -20.86 -4.28 -4.76
C SER A 449 -19.40 -4.64 -4.46
N ASP A 450 -19.02 -4.85 -3.21
CA ASP A 450 -17.73 -5.46 -2.85
C ASP A 450 -17.88 -6.25 -1.53
N VAL A 451 -16.82 -6.96 -1.11
CA VAL A 451 -16.78 -7.54 0.24
C VAL A 451 -16.96 -6.43 1.26
N THR A 452 -17.92 -6.62 2.17
CA THR A 452 -18.19 -5.66 3.25
C THR A 452 -17.65 -6.19 4.57
N LEU A 453 -17.06 -5.29 5.36
CA LEU A 453 -16.62 -5.53 6.72
C LEU A 453 -17.30 -4.49 7.59
N VAL A 454 -18.35 -4.89 8.32
CA VAL A 454 -19.18 -3.99 9.13
C VAL A 454 -18.97 -4.33 10.60
N ALA A 455 -18.72 -3.33 11.45
CA ALA A 455 -18.67 -3.55 12.88
C ALA A 455 -20.05 -3.98 13.40
N ALA A 456 -20.08 -5.08 14.14
CA ALA A 456 -21.27 -5.55 14.85
C ALA A 456 -21.28 -4.99 16.28
N GLU A 457 -22.47 -4.90 16.87
CA GLU A 457 -22.68 -4.35 18.23
C GLU A 457 -21.97 -5.17 19.33
N ASP A 458 -21.76 -6.46 19.07
CA ASP A 458 -21.13 -7.42 20.00
C ASP A 458 -19.59 -7.42 19.93
N GLY A 459 -18.99 -6.46 19.23
CA GLY A 459 -17.54 -6.35 19.11
C GLY A 459 -16.93 -7.30 18.07
N PHE A 460 -17.73 -7.93 17.21
CA PHE A 460 -17.26 -8.63 16.01
C PHE A 460 -17.26 -7.71 14.78
N ALA A 461 -16.67 -8.17 13.68
CA ALA A 461 -16.85 -7.58 12.36
C ALA A 461 -17.53 -8.57 11.43
N ASP A 462 -18.73 -8.27 10.96
CA ASP A 462 -19.41 -9.10 9.99
C ASP A 462 -18.76 -8.95 8.63
N VAL A 463 -18.30 -10.08 8.08
CA VAL A 463 -17.72 -10.19 6.74
C VAL A 463 -18.77 -10.80 5.82
N GLN A 464 -19.25 -10.03 4.85
CA GLN A 464 -20.25 -10.46 3.88
C GLN A 464 -19.75 -10.30 2.45
N SER A 465 -19.83 -11.39 1.68
CA SER A 465 -19.44 -11.42 0.27
C SER A 465 -20.65 -11.33 -0.66
N PRO A 466 -20.61 -10.47 -1.70
CA PRO A 466 -21.63 -10.46 -2.73
C PRO A 466 -21.43 -11.62 -3.71
N VAL A 467 -22.52 -12.32 -4.00
CA VAL A 467 -22.54 -13.48 -4.89
C VAL A 467 -23.63 -13.32 -5.95
N LEU A 468 -23.32 -13.68 -7.19
CA LEU A 468 -24.29 -13.80 -8.29
C LEU A 468 -24.20 -15.23 -8.85
N ILE A 469 -25.31 -15.96 -8.80
CA ILE A 469 -25.42 -17.34 -9.27
C ILE A 469 -26.40 -17.38 -10.44
N SER A 470 -26.01 -18.00 -11.55
CA SER A 470 -26.93 -18.25 -12.67
C SER A 470 -27.45 -19.68 -12.63
N PRO A 471 -28.76 -19.87 -12.88
CA PRO A 471 -29.36 -21.19 -12.84
C PRO A 471 -28.97 -22.02 -14.08
N MET A 472 -29.28 -23.32 -14.07
CA MET A 472 -28.88 -24.25 -15.13
C MET A 472 -29.74 -24.12 -16.41
N GLU A 473 -30.94 -23.56 -16.29
CA GLU A 473 -31.92 -23.36 -17.37
C GLU A 473 -31.56 -22.20 -18.31
N MET A 474 -30.51 -21.44 -17.98
CA MET A 474 -29.99 -20.37 -18.84
C MET A 474 -29.34 -20.94 -20.12
N PRO A 475 -29.16 -20.12 -21.18
CA PRO A 475 -28.39 -20.55 -22.35
C PRO A 475 -27.03 -21.14 -21.95
N PRO A 476 -26.49 -22.16 -22.65
CA PRO A 476 -25.31 -22.92 -22.19
C PRO A 476 -24.09 -22.07 -21.78
N ARG A 477 -23.88 -20.93 -22.47
CA ARG A 477 -22.83 -19.96 -22.14
C ARG A 477 -22.95 -19.39 -20.73
N PHE A 478 -24.18 -19.23 -20.24
CA PHE A 478 -24.52 -18.62 -18.96
C PHE A 478 -25.05 -19.61 -17.92
N ALA A 479 -25.24 -20.89 -18.26
CA ALA A 479 -25.71 -21.88 -17.30
C ALA A 479 -24.67 -22.15 -16.19
N GLY A 480 -25.13 -22.24 -14.95
CA GLY A 480 -24.37 -22.71 -13.78
C GLY A 480 -23.09 -21.90 -13.52
N MET A 481 -23.18 -20.58 -13.48
CA MET A 481 -22.04 -19.72 -13.15
C MET A 481 -22.15 -19.23 -11.71
N HIS A 482 -21.02 -19.17 -11.00
CA HIS A 482 -20.92 -18.57 -9.68
C HIS A 482 -19.92 -17.42 -9.72
N TYR A 483 -20.39 -16.20 -9.47
CA TYR A 483 -19.54 -15.03 -9.35
C TYR A 483 -19.47 -14.62 -7.89
N MET A 484 -18.26 -14.43 -7.37
CA MET A 484 -18.04 -14.10 -5.96
C MET A 484 -16.97 -13.02 -5.85
N LYS A 485 -17.02 -12.24 -4.76
CA LYS A 485 -15.94 -11.37 -4.35
C LYS A 485 -15.45 -11.85 -3.00
N LEU A 486 -14.16 -12.13 -2.89
CA LEU A 486 -13.53 -12.80 -1.75
C LEU A 486 -12.43 -11.92 -1.15
N LEU A 487 -12.12 -12.16 0.12
CA LEU A 487 -10.90 -11.66 0.74
C LEU A 487 -9.68 -12.28 0.05
N THR A 488 -8.60 -11.52 -0.06
CA THR A 488 -7.27 -12.06 -0.33
C THR A 488 -6.56 -12.37 0.99
N ILE A 489 -5.51 -13.20 0.96
CA ILE A 489 -4.65 -13.43 2.13
C ILE A 489 -4.09 -12.09 2.62
N ALA A 490 -3.58 -11.24 1.71
CA ALA A 490 -3.11 -9.90 2.06
C ALA A 490 -4.19 -9.03 2.71
N GLY A 491 -5.44 -9.09 2.23
CA GLY A 491 -6.57 -8.38 2.85
C GLY A 491 -6.89 -8.88 4.26
N ALA A 492 -6.87 -10.19 4.47
CA ALA A 492 -7.04 -10.78 5.80
C ALA A 492 -5.86 -10.44 6.74
N MET A 493 -4.62 -10.45 6.25
CA MET A 493 -3.45 -10.03 7.02
C MET A 493 -3.54 -8.56 7.43
N LYS A 494 -3.97 -7.66 6.52
CA LYS A 494 -4.20 -6.24 6.84
C LYS A 494 -5.16 -6.07 8.00
N TRP A 495 -6.25 -6.84 8.02
CA TRP A 495 -7.21 -6.85 9.12
C TRP A 495 -6.53 -7.21 10.44
N ILE A 496 -5.77 -8.30 10.45
CA ILE A 496 -5.06 -8.82 11.63
C ILE A 496 -4.04 -7.79 12.16
N PHE A 497 -3.26 -7.18 11.26
CA PHE A 497 -2.22 -6.21 11.64
C PHE A 497 -2.79 -4.87 12.11
N THR A 498 -3.84 -4.36 11.46
CA THR A 498 -4.23 -2.95 11.60
C THR A 498 -5.74 -2.72 11.66
N ASP A 499 -6.51 -3.12 10.64
CA ASP A 499 -7.91 -2.65 10.51
C ASP A 499 -8.81 -3.11 11.67
N CYS A 500 -8.51 -4.24 12.32
CA CYS A 500 -9.28 -4.74 13.46
C CYS A 500 -9.19 -3.88 14.74
N TYR A 501 -8.27 -2.89 14.80
CA TYR A 501 -8.10 -1.98 15.94
C TYR A 501 -8.71 -0.59 15.70
N ARG A 502 -9.29 -0.34 14.52
CA ARG A 502 -9.91 0.95 14.21
C ARG A 502 -11.25 1.08 14.94
N THR A 503 -11.41 2.18 15.67
CA THR A 503 -12.71 2.61 16.18
C THR A 503 -13.55 3.07 14.99
N THR A 504 -14.72 2.44 14.80
CA THR A 504 -15.72 2.85 13.79
C THR A 504 -16.48 4.09 14.22
#